data_AF-A0A3F2YSL4-F1
#
_entry.id   AF-A0A3F2YSL4-F1
#
_cell.length_a   1.000
_cell.length_b   1.000
_cell.length_c   1.000
_cell.angle_alpha   90.00
_cell.angle_beta   90.00
_cell.angle_gamma   90.00
#
_symmetry.space_group_name_H-M   'P 1'
#
loop_
_entity.id
_entity.type
_entity.pdbx_description
1 polymer ?
#
loop_
_entity_poly.entity_id
_entity_poly.type
_entity_poly.pdbx_seq_one_letter_code
_entity_poly.pdbx_strand_id
1 'polypeptide(L)'
;MAAFVEPHFDAWTQSGGNMSVVDKVPPEMLHMVHPHWNQFPPMNPLWHSILGFAIFMLGMISMTGNGCVMYIFTNTKSLRTP
;
A
#
# COMPACT_ATOMS: atom_id res chain seq x y z
N MET A 1 24.21 -20.92 -25.30
CA MET A 1 24.38 -20.41 -23.92
C MET A 1 23.33 -19.32 -23.75
N ALA A 2 22.17 -19.66 -23.16
CA ALA A 2 21.06 -18.73 -23.03
C ALA A 2 21.43 -17.66 -22.00
N ALA A 3 21.63 -16.43 -22.48
CA ALA A 3 21.65 -15.29 -21.57
C ALA A 3 20.24 -15.18 -21.00
N PHE A 4 20.14 -15.44 -19.70
CA PHE A 4 19.05 -15.03 -18.84
C PHE A 4 18.93 -13.50 -18.98
N VAL A 5 18.20 -13.03 -19.98
CA VAL A 5 17.82 -11.62 -20.04
C VAL A 5 16.75 -11.46 -18.96
N GLU A 6 17.19 -11.12 -17.76
CA GLU A 6 16.26 -10.72 -16.71
C GLU A 6 15.47 -9.54 -17.27
N PRO A 7 14.12 -9.56 -17.24
CA PRO A 7 13.37 -8.34 -17.39
C PRO A 7 13.71 -7.51 -16.15
N HIS A 8 14.79 -6.73 -16.27
CA HIS A 8 15.24 -5.81 -15.26
C HIS A 8 14.03 -4.92 -14.94
N PHE A 9 13.77 -4.75 -13.65
CA PHE A 9 12.80 -3.82 -13.08
C PHE A 9 12.72 -2.45 -13.83
N ASP A 10 13.81 -2.05 -14.49
CA ASP A 10 13.95 -0.91 -15.39
C ASP A 10 13.02 -0.88 -16.61
N ALA A 11 12.53 -2.03 -17.11
CA ALA A 11 11.62 -2.07 -18.26
C ALA A 11 10.23 -1.50 -17.91
N TRP A 12 9.81 -1.59 -16.65
CA TRP A 12 8.58 -0.93 -16.17
C TRP A 12 8.77 0.58 -16.01
N THR A 13 10.00 1.02 -15.76
CA THR A 13 10.38 2.43 -15.62
C THR A 13 10.38 3.17 -16.96
N GLN A 14 10.45 2.46 -18.09
CA GLN A 14 10.57 3.03 -19.44
C GLN A 14 9.26 3.31 -20.18
N SER A 15 8.08 3.07 -19.60
CA SER A 15 6.80 3.45 -20.23
C SER A 15 6.38 4.90 -19.90
N GLY A 16 7.32 5.78 -19.54
CA GLY A 16 7.06 7.14 -19.07
C GLY A 16 7.03 8.19 -20.19
N GLY A 17 6.03 8.15 -21.08
CA GLY A 17 5.72 9.27 -21.98
C GLY A 17 4.43 9.97 -21.53
N ASN A 18 4.51 11.25 -21.14
CA ASN A 18 3.40 12.19 -20.88
C ASN A 18 2.25 11.74 -19.95
N MET A 19 2.45 10.79 -19.04
CA MET A 19 1.43 10.41 -18.06
C MET A 19 1.66 11.11 -16.70
N SER A 20 0.57 11.54 -16.07
CA SER A 20 0.46 12.03 -14.69
C SER A 20 -0.08 10.94 -13.77
N VAL A 21 0.03 11.12 -12.44
CA VAL A 21 -0.53 10.16 -11.47
C VAL A 21 -2.04 9.98 -11.63
N VAL A 22 -2.73 11.01 -12.12
CA VAL A 22 -4.19 11.05 -12.25
C VAL A 22 -4.67 10.22 -13.44
N ASP A 23 -3.82 9.98 -14.44
CA ASP A 23 -4.15 9.10 -15.58
C ASP A 23 -4.26 7.62 -15.21
N LYS A 24 -3.82 7.25 -13.99
CA LYS A 24 -3.99 5.90 -13.42
C LYS A 24 -5.26 5.78 -12.57
N VAL A 25 -5.96 6.88 -12.32
CA VAL A 25 -7.16 6.90 -11.50
C VAL A 25 -8.37 6.56 -12.37
N PRO A 26 -9.23 5.62 -11.94
CA PRO A 26 -10.48 5.32 -12.60
C PRO A 26 -11.37 6.56 -12.80
N PRO A 27 -12.10 6.67 -13.94
CA PRO A 27 -12.83 7.87 -14.33
C PRO A 27 -13.89 8.30 -13.28
N GLU A 28 -14.46 7.35 -12.55
CA GLU A 28 -15.44 7.60 -11.49
C GLU A 28 -14.83 8.27 -10.26
N MET A 29 -13.52 8.16 -10.02
CA MET A 29 -12.85 8.74 -8.86
C MET A 29 -12.13 10.06 -9.16
N LEU A 30 -12.02 10.46 -10.43
CA LEU A 30 -11.32 11.67 -10.85
C LEU A 30 -11.84 12.95 -10.16
N HIS A 31 -13.15 13.03 -9.90
CA HIS A 31 -13.76 14.18 -9.24
C HIS A 31 -13.38 14.31 -7.75
N MET A 32 -12.88 13.24 -7.12
CA MET A 32 -12.40 13.25 -5.73
C MET A 32 -10.91 13.61 -5.64
N VAL A 33 -10.19 13.63 -6.77
CA VAL A 33 -8.77 13.94 -6.81
C VAL A 33 -8.58 15.43 -7.03
N HIS A 34 -7.96 16.10 -6.05
CA HIS A 34 -7.66 17.52 -6.15
C HIS A 34 -6.68 17.81 -7.31
N PRO A 35 -6.87 18.87 -8.13
CA PRO A 35 -6.02 19.17 -9.28
C PRO A 35 -4.52 19.33 -9.00
N HIS A 36 -4.15 19.63 -7.75
CA HIS A 36 -2.76 19.64 -7.28
C HIS A 36 -2.00 18.34 -7.61
N TRP A 37 -2.68 17.20 -7.65
CA TRP A 37 -2.04 15.91 -7.89
C TRP A 37 -1.65 15.67 -9.36
N ASN A 38 -2.18 16.45 -10.30
CA ASN A 38 -1.84 16.35 -11.74
C ASN A 38 -0.38 16.68 -12.06
N GLN A 39 0.32 17.39 -11.17
CA GLN A 39 1.71 17.80 -11.40
C GLN A 39 2.72 16.67 -11.16
N PHE A 40 2.30 15.58 -10.51
CA PHE A 40 3.21 14.51 -10.13
C PHE A 40 3.20 13.38 -11.17
N PRO A 41 4.38 12.88 -11.57
CA PRO A 41 4.46 11.72 -12.44
C PRO A 41 4.00 10.45 -11.71
N PRO A 42 3.62 9.39 -12.45
CA PRO A 42 3.32 8.09 -11.89
C PRO A 42 4.47 7.57 -11.02
N MET A 43 4.16 7.19 -9.77
CA MET A 43 5.12 6.60 -8.84
C MET A 43 5.61 5.24 -9.34
N ASN A 44 6.87 4.91 -9.09
CA ASN A 44 7.42 3.59 -9.41
C ASN A 44 6.57 2.48 -8.72
N PRO A 45 6.18 1.41 -9.45
CA PRO A 45 5.40 0.30 -8.90
C PRO A 45 5.96 -0.34 -7.62
N LEU A 46 7.28 -0.35 -7.43
CA LEU A 46 7.91 -0.90 -6.22
C LEU A 46 7.45 -0.20 -4.94
N TRP A 47 7.22 1.11 -4.98
CA TRP A 47 6.74 1.85 -3.83
C TRP A 47 5.34 1.40 -3.41
N HIS A 48 4.46 1.08 -4.36
CA HIS A 48 3.13 0.55 -4.05
C HIS A 48 3.23 -0.83 -3.38
N SER A 49 4.14 -1.69 -3.85
CA SER A 49 4.37 -3.00 -3.23
C SER A 49 4.92 -2.89 -1.81
N ILE A 50 5.90 -1.99 -1.58
CA ILE A 50 6.47 -1.79 -0.24
C ILE A 50 5.44 -1.21 0.73
N LEU A 51 4.66 -0.22 0.30
CA LEU A 51 3.60 0.36 1.13
C LEU A 51 2.52 -0.68 1.47
N GLY A 52 2.11 -1.51 0.50
CA GLY A 52 1.17 -2.61 0.70
C GLY A 52 1.70 -3.66 1.70
N PHE A 53 2.98 -4.01 1.60
CA PHE A 53 3.62 -4.92 2.55
C PHE A 53 3.71 -4.32 3.96
N ALA A 54 4.09 -3.04 4.06
CA ALA A 54 4.20 -2.34 5.33
C ALA A 54 2.84 -2.26 6.06
N ILE A 55 1.77 -1.86 5.37
CA ILE A 55 0.45 -1.77 5.98
C ILE A 55 -0.09 -3.16 6.38
N PHE A 56 0.21 -4.21 5.61
CA PHE A 56 -0.14 -5.57 5.98
C PHE A 56 0.54 -6.01 7.27
N MET A 57 1.87 -5.79 7.40
CA MET A 57 2.60 -6.13 8.62
C MET A 57 2.12 -5.33 9.84
N LEU A 58 1.90 -4.02 9.67
CA LEU A 58 1.32 -3.17 10.71
C LEU A 58 -0.08 -3.66 11.11
N GLY A 59 -0.89 -4.07 10.14
CA GLY A 59 -2.22 -4.65 10.37
C GLY A 59 -2.16 -5.95 11.17
N MET A 60 -1.25 -6.87 10.83
CA MET A 60 -1.07 -8.14 11.54
C MET A 60 -0.64 -7.94 13.00
N ILE A 61 0.32 -7.05 13.25
CA ILE A 61 0.78 -6.71 14.60
C ILE A 61 -0.36 -6.04 15.38
N SER A 62 -1.06 -5.08 14.76
CA SER A 62 -2.19 -4.39 15.38
C SER A 62 -3.31 -5.36 15.75
N MET A 63 -3.71 -6.25 14.83
CA MET A 63 -4.77 -7.23 15.08
C MET A 63 -4.38 -8.19 16.21
N THR A 64 -3.14 -8.68 16.22
CA THR A 64 -2.64 -9.60 17.26
C THR A 64 -2.56 -8.91 18.62
N GLY A 65 -1.99 -7.72 18.68
CA GLY A 65 -1.84 -6.95 19.93
C GLY A 65 -3.19 -6.57 20.53
N ASN A 66 -4.07 -5.96 19.75
CA ASN A 66 -5.40 -5.58 20.21
C ASN A 66 -6.29 -6.80 20.50
N GLY A 67 -6.16 -7.87 19.72
CA GLY A 67 -6.83 -9.14 19.97
C GLY A 67 -6.41 -9.75 21.32
N CYS A 68 -5.11 -9.71 21.65
CA CYS A 68 -4.59 -10.16 22.94
C CYS A 68 -5.16 -9.32 24.11
N VAL A 69 -5.17 -7.99 23.96
CA VAL A 69 -5.77 -7.09 24.96
C VAL A 69 -7.23 -7.44 25.18
N MET A 70 -8.02 -7.53 24.12
CA MET A 70 -9.43 -7.93 24.23
C MET A 70 -9.58 -9.31 24.87
N TYR A 71 -8.76 -10.29 24.50
CA TYR A 71 -8.81 -11.63 25.09
C TYR A 71 -8.55 -11.62 26.61
N ILE A 72 -7.51 -10.91 27.08
CA ILE A 72 -7.15 -10.86 28.50
C ILE A 72 -8.24 -10.17 29.31
N PHE A 73 -8.67 -8.98 28.88
CA PHE A 73 -9.68 -8.21 29.62
C PHE A 73 -11.05 -8.89 29.59
N THR A 74 -11.40 -9.58 28.51
CA THR A 74 -12.65 -10.33 28.46
C THR A 74 -12.60 -11.65 29.22
N ASN A 75 -11.47 -12.34 29.41
CA ASN A 75 -11.44 -13.65 30.08
C ASN A 75 -11.01 -13.60 31.55
N THR A 76 -10.22 -12.60 31.95
CA THR A 76 -9.71 -12.50 33.33
C THR A 76 -10.68 -11.74 34.23
N LYS A 77 -11.41 -12.46 35.10
CA LYS A 77 -12.42 -11.90 36.02
C LYS A 77 -11.91 -10.71 36.85
N SER A 78 -10.64 -10.75 37.28
CA SER A 78 -10.05 -9.69 38.12
C SER A 78 -9.81 -8.36 37.39
N LEU A 79 -9.79 -8.37 36.05
CA LEU A 79 -9.43 -7.19 35.23
C LEU A 79 -10.65 -6.54 34.55
N ARG A 80 -11.87 -7.05 34.78
CA ARG A 80 -13.13 -6.52 34.24
C ARG A 80 -13.70 -5.40 35.12
N THR A 81 -12.90 -4.38 35.39
CA THR A 81 -13.39 -3.17 36.06
C THR A 81 -14.00 -2.22 35.01
N PRO A 82 -15.08 -1.48 35.33
CA PRO A 82 -15.66 -0.47 34.45
C PRO A 82 -14.69 0.67 34.12
#